data_AF-A0AAV4JFX8-F1
#
_entry.id   AF-A0AAV4JFX8-F1
#
_cell.length_a   1.000
_cell.length_b   1.000
_cell.length_c   1.000
_cell.angle_alpha   90.00
_cell.angle_beta   90.00
_cell.angle_gamma   90.00
#
_symmetry.space_group_name_H-M   'P 1'
#
loop_
_entity.id
_entity.type
_entity.pdbx_description
1 polymer ?
#
loop_
_entity_poly.entity_id
_entity_poly.type
_entity_poly.pdbx_seq_one_letter_code
_entity_poly.pdbx_strand_id
1 'polypeptide(L)'
;MGLKCSQCSLLIINSVFAMMGLTLFIIGCLVRFGSDTMEEFFADRISGTWNFMRSAGSEGNMENFDLSEYIASIAYLLIGGGGFFIFVSFFGCCGGIGKIRCCLIFYAICVCLLLLVELALVILVLGFPNK
;
A
#
# COMPACT_ATOMS: atom_id res chain seq x y z
N MET A 1 16.41 -16.01 27.62
CA MET A 1 17.10 -15.33 26.49
C MET A 1 16.20 -14.97 25.30
N GLY A 2 15.01 -15.57 25.13
CA GLY A 2 14.16 -15.34 23.93
C GLY A 2 13.42 -14.00 23.81
N LEU A 3 13.24 -13.23 24.90
CA LEU A 3 12.44 -12.00 24.86
C LEU A 3 13.07 -10.88 24.02
N LYS A 4 14.41 -10.75 24.03
CA LYS A 4 15.11 -9.69 23.28
C LYS A 4 15.15 -9.97 21.76
N CYS A 5 15.15 -11.24 21.36
CA CYS A 5 15.23 -11.63 19.95
C CYS A 5 13.92 -11.31 19.21
N SER A 6 12.78 -11.65 19.81
CA SER A 6 11.46 -11.36 19.24
C SER A 6 11.15 -9.86 19.16
N GLN A 7 11.66 -9.06 20.11
CA GLN A 7 11.51 -7.61 20.05
C GLN A 7 12.35 -6.98 18.93
N CYS A 8 13.59 -7.45 18.72
CA CYS A 8 14.41 -7.01 17.59
C CYS A 8 13.79 -7.36 16.24
N SER A 9 13.26 -8.57 16.07
CA SER A 9 12.66 -8.97 14.79
C SER A 9 11.43 -8.13 14.45
N LEU A 10 10.59 -7.82 15.44
CA LEU A 10 9.38 -7.01 15.26
C LEU A 10 9.74 -5.56 14.86
N LEU A 11 10.81 -5.01 15.43
CA LEU A 11 11.30 -3.67 15.08
C LEU A 11 11.84 -3.60 13.66
N ILE A 12 12.64 -4.59 13.24
CA ILE A 12 13.22 -4.62 11.89
C ILE A 12 12.12 -4.70 10.84
N ILE A 13 11.17 -5.63 11.02
CA ILE A 13 10.06 -5.83 10.07
C ILE A 13 9.20 -4.56 9.99
N ASN A 14 8.83 -3.97 11.12
CA ASN A 14 8.01 -2.75 11.11
C ASN A 14 8.77 -1.52 10.61
N SER A 15 10.08 -1.46 10.77
CA SER A 15 10.90 -0.42 10.15
C SER A 15 10.86 -0.52 8.62
N VAL A 16 10.93 -1.73 8.06
CA VAL A 16 10.83 -1.94 6.60
C VAL A 16 9.42 -1.60 6.11
N PHE A 17 8.38 -2.05 6.84
CA PHE A 17 6.99 -1.71 6.52
C PHE A 17 6.71 -0.20 6.60
N ALA A 18 7.30 0.51 7.57
CA ALA A 18 7.20 1.96 7.67
C ALA A 18 7.81 2.65 6.45
N MET A 19 9.00 2.21 6.01
CA MET A 19 9.68 2.76 4.83
C MET A 19 8.88 2.50 3.54
N MET A 20 8.31 1.31 3.40
CA MET A 20 7.43 0.98 2.28
C MET A 20 6.16 1.83 2.29
N GLY A 21 5.49 1.95 3.44
CA GLY A 21 4.31 2.81 3.60
C GLY A 21 4.60 4.28 3.30
N LEU A 22 5.74 4.79 3.76
CA LEU A 22 6.20 6.16 3.47
C LEU A 22 6.43 6.36 1.98
N THR A 23 7.05 5.39 1.31
CA THR A 23 7.29 5.46 -0.14
C THR A 23 5.96 5.50 -0.91
N LEU A 24 5.03 4.62 -0.57
CA LEU A 24 3.70 4.57 -1.18
C LEU A 24 2.90 5.86 -0.93
N PHE A 25 2.96 6.40 0.29
CA PHE A 25 2.32 7.65 0.67
C PHE A 25 2.89 8.84 -0.10
N ILE A 26 4.22 8.97 -0.18
CA ILE A 26 4.90 10.03 -0.95
C ILE A 26 4.53 9.93 -2.42
N ILE A 27 4.58 8.74 -3.02
CA ILE A 27 4.18 8.55 -4.43
C ILE A 27 2.72 8.96 -4.64
N GLY A 28 1.80 8.52 -3.76
CA GLY A 28 0.39 8.91 -3.83
C GLY A 28 0.18 10.43 -3.71
N CYS A 29 0.88 11.08 -2.79
CA CYS A 29 0.86 12.53 -2.63
C CYS A 29 1.42 13.24 -3.87
N LEU A 30 2.52 12.75 -4.46
CA LEU A 30 3.09 13.32 -5.68
C LEU A 30 2.13 13.20 -6.86
N VAL A 31 1.45 12.05 -7.01
CA VAL A 31 0.46 11.86 -8.07
C VAL A 31 -0.75 12.78 -7.88
N ARG A 32 -1.18 13.03 -6.63
CA ARG A 32 -2.36 13.87 -6.35
C ARG A 32 -2.10 15.38 -6.34
N PHE A 33 -1.00 15.81 -5.72
CA PHE A 33 -0.66 17.23 -5.53
C PHE A 33 0.34 17.75 -6.57
N GLY A 34 0.97 16.87 -7.34
CA GLY A 34 1.90 17.25 -8.41
C GLY A 34 1.22 17.85 -9.65
N SER A 35 -0.11 17.98 -9.67
CA SER A 35 -0.88 18.56 -10.79
C SER A 35 -0.38 19.93 -11.22
N ASP A 36 0.13 20.74 -10.30
CA ASP A 36 0.46 22.14 -10.60
C ASP A 36 1.93 22.36 -11.01
N THR A 37 2.79 21.33 -10.97
CA THR A 37 4.25 21.50 -11.21
C THR A 37 4.91 20.32 -11.94
N MET A 38 4.27 19.16 -12.01
CA MET A 38 4.90 17.91 -12.49
C MET A 38 4.11 17.20 -13.60
N GLU A 39 3.08 17.84 -14.17
CA GLU A 39 2.24 17.25 -15.24
C GLU A 39 3.07 16.79 -16.44
N GLU A 40 4.06 17.56 -16.91
CA GLU A 40 4.90 17.16 -18.05
C GLU A 40 5.77 15.93 -17.77
N PHE A 41 6.35 15.82 -16.57
CA PHE A 41 7.21 14.70 -16.19
C PHE A 41 6.41 13.40 -15.95
N PHE A 42 5.23 13.50 -15.34
CA PHE A 42 4.38 12.34 -15.11
C PHE A 42 3.66 11.90 -16.38
N ALA A 43 3.16 12.83 -17.22
CA ALA A 43 2.47 12.46 -18.46
C ALA A 43 3.37 11.68 -19.42
N ASP A 44 4.64 12.07 -19.57
CA ASP A 44 5.60 11.38 -20.43
C ASP A 44 5.95 9.98 -19.89
N ARG A 45 6.12 9.84 -18.57
CA ARG A 45 6.42 8.54 -17.94
C ARG A 45 5.21 7.60 -17.90
N ILE A 46 4.03 8.12 -17.59
CA ILE A 46 2.78 7.35 -17.51
C ILE A 46 2.38 6.85 -18.90
N SER A 47 2.50 7.67 -19.95
CA SER A 47 2.19 7.25 -21.31
C SER A 47 3.14 6.16 -21.82
N GLY A 48 4.45 6.27 -21.53
CA GLY A 48 5.42 5.22 -21.79
C GLY A 48 5.06 3.91 -21.08
N THR A 49 4.82 3.96 -19.77
CA THR A 49 4.42 2.81 -18.95
C THR A 49 3.09 2.19 -19.41
N TRP A 50 2.12 3.01 -19.85
CA TRP A 50 0.84 2.53 -20.38
C TRP A 50 1.01 1.73 -21.67
N ASN A 51 1.85 2.19 -22.60
CA ASN A 51 2.11 1.49 -23.85
C ASN A 51 2.78 0.12 -23.60
N PHE A 52 3.67 0.03 -22.59
CA PHE A 52 4.25 -1.25 -22.18
C PHE A 52 3.22 -2.18 -21.50
N MET A 53 2.38 -1.67 -20.59
CA MET A 53 1.32 -2.47 -19.96
C MET A 53 0.28 -2.96 -20.97
N ARG A 54 -0.10 -2.12 -21.95
CA ARG A 54 -0.98 -2.54 -23.04
C ARG A 54 -0.35 -3.62 -23.91
N SER A 55 0.96 -3.52 -24.18
CA SER A 55 1.70 -4.55 -24.93
C SER A 55 1.87 -5.88 -24.17
N ALA A 56 1.70 -5.87 -22.85
CA ALA A 56 1.82 -7.06 -21.99
C ALA A 56 0.50 -7.86 -21.84
N GLY A 57 -0.55 -7.54 -22.61
CA GLY A 57 -1.74 -8.40 -22.74
C GLY A 57 -3.00 -7.95 -21.99
N SER A 58 -3.24 -6.64 -21.83
CA SER A 58 -4.56 -6.14 -21.41
C SER A 58 -5.47 -5.90 -22.63
N GLU A 59 -5.99 -6.99 -23.20
CA GLU A 59 -6.98 -6.98 -24.28
C GLU A 59 -8.42 -6.83 -23.73
N GLY A 60 -8.63 -5.85 -22.86
CA GLY A 60 -9.97 -5.42 -22.44
C GLY A 60 -10.54 -4.37 -23.41
N ASN A 61 -11.84 -4.39 -23.67
CA ASN A 61 -12.57 -3.51 -24.58
C ASN A 61 -12.54 -2.04 -24.12
N MET A 62 -11.57 -1.24 -24.59
CA MET A 62 -11.30 0.14 -24.14
C MET A 62 -11.91 1.20 -25.09
N GLU A 63 -13.22 1.44 -25.03
CA GLU A 63 -13.81 2.66 -25.64
C GLU A 63 -14.26 3.70 -24.61
N ASN A 64 -14.22 3.39 -23.31
CA ASN A 64 -14.65 4.31 -22.24
C ASN A 64 -13.75 4.24 -20.98
N PHE A 65 -12.50 3.78 -21.09
CA PHE A 65 -11.63 3.71 -19.91
C PHE A 65 -10.99 5.06 -19.65
N ASP A 66 -11.58 5.83 -18.73
CA ASP A 66 -11.08 7.13 -18.34
C ASP A 66 -9.84 6.97 -17.45
N LEU A 67 -8.68 6.91 -18.10
CA LEU A 67 -7.39 6.67 -17.46
C LEU A 67 -7.09 7.70 -16.35
N SER A 68 -7.56 8.93 -16.53
CA SER A 68 -7.43 10.00 -15.55
C SER A 68 -8.16 9.65 -14.25
N GLU A 69 -9.38 9.13 -14.34
CA GLU A 69 -10.18 8.71 -13.19
C GLU A 69 -9.56 7.49 -12.50
N TYR A 70 -9.04 6.53 -13.27
CA TYR A 70 -8.35 5.36 -12.73
C TYR A 70 -7.07 5.72 -11.96
N ILE A 71 -6.23 6.60 -12.52
CA ILE A 71 -5.00 7.08 -11.87
C ILE A 71 -5.34 7.86 -10.59
N ALA A 72 -6.37 8.70 -10.63
CA ALA A 72 -6.83 9.42 -9.44
C ALA A 72 -7.27 8.44 -8.35
N SER A 73 -8.05 7.41 -8.71
CA SER A 73 -8.50 6.37 -7.77
C SER A 73 -7.33 5.61 -7.13
N ILE A 74 -6.35 5.19 -7.94
CA ILE A 74 -5.12 4.56 -7.44
C ILE A 74 -4.35 5.51 -6.51
N ALA A 75 -4.24 6.79 -6.84
CA ALA A 75 -3.54 7.76 -5.99
C ALA A 75 -4.17 7.84 -4.60
N TYR A 76 -5.51 7.86 -4.52
CA TYR A 76 -6.22 7.82 -3.23
C TYR A 76 -5.94 6.52 -2.45
N LEU A 77 -5.86 5.37 -3.14
CA LEU A 77 -5.49 4.10 -2.51
C LEU A 77 -4.04 4.11 -2.02
N LEU A 78 -3.10 4.71 -2.75
CA LEU A 78 -1.70 4.83 -2.34
C LEU A 78 -1.55 5.76 -1.13
N ILE A 79 -2.26 6.89 -1.11
CA ILE A 79 -2.27 7.81 0.03
C ILE A 79 -2.92 7.14 1.25
N GLY A 80 -4.12 6.59 1.09
CA GLY A 80 -4.87 5.97 2.17
C GLY A 80 -4.17 4.72 2.71
N GLY A 81 -3.79 3.80 1.83
CA GLY A 81 -3.08 2.57 2.17
C GLY A 81 -1.69 2.86 2.74
N GLY A 82 -0.89 3.69 2.07
CA GLY A 82 0.44 4.07 2.54
C GLY A 82 0.40 4.76 3.91
N GLY A 83 -0.53 5.69 4.12
CA GLY A 83 -0.74 6.37 5.40
C GLY A 83 -1.14 5.40 6.52
N PHE A 84 -2.04 4.47 6.22
CA PHE A 84 -2.44 3.42 7.16
C PHE A 84 -1.25 2.51 7.53
N PHE A 85 -0.43 2.09 6.56
CA PHE A 85 0.77 1.29 6.83
C PHE A 85 1.79 2.03 7.70
N ILE A 86 2.00 3.33 7.47
CA ILE A 86 2.86 4.16 8.35
C ILE A 86 2.31 4.17 9.77
N PHE A 87 0.99 4.41 9.92
CA PHE A 87 0.33 4.45 11.22
C PHE A 87 0.50 3.12 11.98
N VAL A 88 0.12 1.99 11.37
CA VAL A 88 0.26 0.66 11.97
C VAL A 88 1.72 0.35 12.32
N SER A 89 2.65 0.70 11.44
CA SER A 89 4.09 0.47 11.67
C SER A 89 4.63 1.32 12.84
N PHE A 90 4.15 2.55 13.00
CA PHE A 90 4.51 3.41 14.12
C PHE A 90 4.08 2.80 15.46
N PHE A 91 2.85 2.28 15.56
CA PHE A 91 2.39 1.60 16.77
C PHE A 91 3.19 0.35 17.08
N GLY A 92 3.60 -0.41 16.07
CA GLY A 92 4.41 -1.59 16.29
C GLY A 92 5.88 -1.27 16.65
N CYS A 93 6.48 -0.21 16.09
CA CYS A 93 7.79 0.28 16.52
C CYS A 93 7.76 0.80 17.97
N CYS A 94 6.75 1.62 18.31
CA CYS A 94 6.54 2.09 19.69
C CYS A 94 6.24 0.95 20.66
N GLY A 95 5.47 -0.07 20.25
CA GLY A 95 5.20 -1.28 21.04
C GLY A 95 6.46 -2.10 21.32
N GLY A 96 7.36 -2.19 20.33
CA GLY A 96 8.65 -2.87 20.46
C GLY A 96 9.63 -2.18 21.41
N ILE A 97 9.76 -0.85 21.31
CA ILE A 97 10.70 -0.06 22.13
C ILE A 97 10.15 0.22 23.53
N GLY A 98 8.88 0.65 23.63
CA GLY A 98 8.29 1.17 24.86
C GLY A 98 7.78 0.10 25.84
N LYS A 99 7.77 -1.20 25.46
CA LYS A 99 7.08 -2.28 26.21
C LYS A 99 5.62 -1.98 26.54
N ILE A 100 4.98 -1.07 25.80
CA ILE A 100 3.58 -0.68 26.00
C ILE A 100 2.71 -1.80 25.41
N ARG A 101 2.23 -2.69 26.27
CA ARG A 101 1.41 -3.85 25.88
C ARG A 101 0.16 -3.45 25.09
N CYS A 102 -0.44 -2.31 25.40
CA CYS A 102 -1.63 -1.81 24.71
C CYS A 102 -1.37 -1.52 23.22
N CYS A 103 -0.26 -0.86 22.88
CA CYS A 103 0.12 -0.59 21.49
C CYS A 103 0.45 -1.87 20.72
N LEU A 104 1.07 -2.84 21.38
CA LEU A 104 1.38 -4.14 20.76
C LEU A 104 0.12 -4.97 20.49
N ILE A 105 -0.86 -4.94 21.40
CA ILE A 105 -2.16 -5.60 21.21
C ILE A 105 -2.92 -4.93 20.05
N PHE A 106 -2.95 -3.59 20.01
CA PHE A 106 -3.59 -2.87 18.92
C PHE A 106 -2.94 -3.18 17.56
N TYR A 107 -1.61 -3.16 17.50
CA TYR A 107 -0.85 -3.58 16.32
C TYR A 107 -1.21 -5.01 15.89
N ALA A 108 -1.25 -5.96 16.83
CA ALA A 108 -1.61 -7.35 16.52
C ALA A 108 -3.04 -7.48 16.00
N ILE A 109 -4.01 -6.75 16.58
CA ILE A 109 -5.40 -6.73 16.11
C ILE A 109 -5.46 -6.18 14.68
N CYS A 110 -4.79 -5.06 14.39
CA CYS A 110 -4.73 -4.49 13.05
C CYS A 110 -4.17 -5.48 12.02
N VAL A 111 -3.06 -6.15 12.33
CA VAL A 111 -2.46 -7.15 11.44
C VAL A 111 -3.36 -8.37 11.27
N CYS A 112 -4.01 -8.85 12.33
CA CYS A 112 -4.99 -9.94 12.21
C CYS A 112 -6.16 -9.57 11.31
N LEU A 113 -6.69 -8.35 11.41
CA LEU A 113 -7.75 -7.87 10.53
C LEU A 113 -7.29 -7.78 9.08
N LEU A 114 -6.07 -7.30 8.82
CA LEU A 114 -5.49 -7.31 7.48
C LEU A 114 -5.41 -8.71 6.90
N LEU A 115 -4.91 -9.69 7.67
CA LEU A 115 -4.84 -11.09 7.23
C LEU A 115 -6.22 -11.67 6.93
N LEU A 116 -7.25 -11.33 7.71
CA LEU A 116 -8.62 -11.77 7.43
C LEU A 116 -9.16 -11.16 6.14
N VAL A 117 -8.87 -9.89 5.87
CA VAL A 117 -9.26 -9.20 4.63
C VAL A 117 -8.53 -9.82 3.44
N GLU A 118 -7.21 -10.01 3.53
CA GLU A 118 -6.41 -10.65 2.46
C GLU A 118 -6.91 -12.08 2.17
N LEU A 119 -7.19 -12.86 3.22
CA LEU A 119 -7.75 -14.20 3.07
C LEU A 119 -9.12 -14.18 2.39
N ALA A 120 -10.00 -13.24 2.78
CA ALA A 120 -11.31 -13.08 2.16
C ALA A 120 -11.19 -12.70 0.67
N LEU A 121 -10.24 -11.82 0.32
CA LEU A 121 -9.95 -11.45 -1.07
C LEU A 121 -9.45 -12.65 -1.88
N VAL A 122 -8.50 -13.43 -1.35
CA VAL A 122 -7.98 -14.63 -2.01
C VAL A 122 -9.10 -15.64 -2.26
N ILE A 123 -9.96 -15.88 -1.26
CA ILE A 123 -11.11 -16.79 -1.40
C ILE A 123 -12.10 -16.26 -2.44
N LEU A 124 -12.34 -14.95 -2.49
CA LEU A 124 -13.24 -14.35 -3.48
C LEU A 124 -12.69 -14.49 -4.90
N VAL A 125 -11.40 -14.20 -5.12
CA VAL A 125 -10.74 -14.29 -6.43
C VAL A 125 -10.67 -15.75 -6.92
N LEU A 126 -10.31 -16.69 -6.05
CA LEU A 126 -10.21 -18.11 -6.43
C LEU A 126 -11.56 -18.82 -6.45
N GLY A 127 -12.49 -18.42 -5.59
CA GLY A 127 -13.81 -19.02 -5.46
C GLY A 127 -14.81 -18.54 -6.51
N PHE A 128 -14.65 -17.30 -7.01
CA PHE A 128 -15.48 -16.73 -8.08
C PHE A 128 -14.62 -16.16 -9.21
N PRO A 129 -13.87 -17.00 -9.96
CA PRO A 129 -12.96 -16.55 -11.01
C PRO A 129 -13.68 -15.98 -12.26
N ASN A 130 -15.02 -16.03 -12.32
CA ASN A 130 -15.83 -15.73 -13.51
C ASN A 130 -16.66 -14.44 -13.36
N LYS A 131 -16.11 -13.38 -12.77
CA LYS A 131 -16.68 -12.03 -12.84
C LYS A 131 -15.64 -11.03 -13.30
#